data_AF-A0AA40XAR4-F1
#
_entry.id   AF-A0AA40XAR4-F1
#
_cell.length_a   1.000
_cell.length_b   1.000
_cell.length_c   1.000
_cell.angle_alpha   90.00
_cell.angle_beta   90.00
_cell.angle_gamma   90.00
#
_symmetry.space_group_name_H-M   'P 1'
#
loop_
_entity.id
_entity.type
_entity.pdbx_description
1 polymer ?
#
loop_
_entity_poly.entity_id
_entity_poly.type
_entity_poly.pdbx_seq_one_letter_code
_entity_poly.pdbx_strand_id
1 'polypeptide(L)' 'SGSIADYKKQGYELVTDGYPADLTFDNDDTTDQNFTVHLKHQLTPVNPTDPQTPGAPINPDEPDGPKWPT' A
#
# COMPACT_ATOMS: atom_id res chain seq x y z
N SER A 1 1.97 11.99 0.50
CA SER A 1 1.56 10.60 0.76
C SER A 1 2.20 10.15 2.06
N GLY A 2 1.53 9.31 2.83
CA GLY A 2 2.09 8.73 4.05
C GLY A 2 1.10 7.88 4.85
N SER A 3 -0.17 7.87 4.47
CA SER A 3 -1.16 6.99 5.09
C SER A 3 -1.17 5.61 4.43
N ILE A 4 -1.58 4.58 5.19
CA ILE A 4 -1.84 3.24 4.63
C ILE A 4 -2.86 3.31 3.47
N ALA A 5 -3.82 4.25 3.52
CA ALA A 5 -4.80 4.43 2.46
C ALA A 5 -4.14 4.89 1.13
N ASP A 6 -3.15 5.79 1.19
CA ASP A 6 -2.43 6.25 -0.01
C ASP A 6 -1.68 5.11 -0.68
N TYR A 7 -1.07 4.22 0.10
CA TYR A 7 -0.38 3.04 -0.43
C TYR A 7 -1.36 2.01 -1.00
N LYS A 8 -2.54 1.85 -0.41
CA LYS A 8 -3.59 0.98 -0.98
C LYS A 8 -4.03 1.44 -2.36
N LYS A 9 -4.20 2.75 -2.56
CA LYS A 9 -4.49 3.35 -3.88
C LYS A 9 -3.37 3.10 -4.90
N GLN A 10 -2.14 2.99 -4.43
CA GLN A 10 -0.96 2.63 -5.22
C GLN A 10 -0.78 1.12 -5.42
N GLY A 11 -1.78 0.30 -5.09
CA GLY A 11 -1.76 -1.15 -5.31
C GLY A 11 -0.99 -1.94 -4.25
N TYR A 12 -0.82 -1.41 -3.05
CA TYR A 12 -0.29 -2.16 -1.92
C TYR A 12 -1.40 -2.75 -1.05
N GLU A 13 -1.09 -3.86 -0.38
CA GLU A 13 -1.90 -4.47 0.67
C GLU A 13 -1.12 -4.42 1.99
N LEU A 14 -1.83 -4.14 3.08
CA LEU A 14 -1.25 -4.18 4.43
C LEU A 14 -0.92 -5.63 4.79
N VAL A 15 0.34 -5.87 5.19
CA VAL A 15 0.78 -7.16 5.73
C VAL A 15 0.78 -7.11 7.25
N THR A 16 1.41 -6.07 7.82
CA THR A 16 1.49 -5.90 9.27
C THR A 16 1.58 -4.42 9.58
N ASP A 17 0.79 -3.99 10.57
CA ASP A 17 0.91 -2.68 11.18
C ASP A 17 1.66 -2.83 12.51
N GLY A 18 2.88 -2.30 12.57
CA GLY A 18 3.69 -2.32 13.79
C GLY A 18 3.37 -1.17 14.75
N TYR A 19 2.39 -0.32 14.44
CA TYR A 19 1.98 0.75 15.34
C TYR A 19 1.29 0.17 16.59
N PRO A 20 1.81 0.42 17.80
CA PRO A 20 1.22 -0.11 19.02
C PRO A 20 -0.09 0.62 19.34
N ALA A 21 -1.12 -0.14 19.77
CA ALA A 21 -2.44 0.42 20.07
C ALA A 21 -2.44 1.39 21.28
N ASP A 22 -1.45 1.25 22.15
CA ASP A 22 -1.26 1.97 23.40
C ASP A 22 0.02 2.83 23.39
N LEU A 23 0.44 3.30 22.21
CA LEU A 23 1.61 4.17 22.09
C LEU A 23 1.48 5.41 22.99
N THR A 24 2.48 5.63 23.83
CA THR A 24 2.67 6.87 24.60
C THR A 24 4.08 7.39 24.39
N PHE A 25 4.20 8.70 24.19
CA PHE A 25 5.51 9.34 24.23
C PHE A 25 6.14 9.14 25.61
N ASP A 26 7.40 8.68 25.64
CA ASP A 26 8.22 8.70 26.83
C ASP A 26 9.02 10.01 26.91
N ASN A 27 9.94 10.09 27.87
CA ASN A 27 10.85 11.22 28.06
C ASN A 27 12.32 10.80 27.92
N ASP A 28 12.60 9.72 27.17
CA ASP A 28 13.96 9.27 26.92
C ASP A 28 14.52 9.94 25.66
N ASP A 29 15.23 11.05 25.87
CA ASP A 29 15.88 11.81 24.79
C ASP A 29 16.97 11.01 24.04
N THR A 30 17.32 9.80 24.49
CA THR A 30 18.36 8.96 23.90
C THR A 30 17.83 7.81 23.05
N THR A 31 16.53 7.52 23.11
CA THR A 31 15.91 6.37 22.43
C THR A 31 14.71 6.79 21.58
N ASP A 32 14.77 6.55 20.27
CA ASP A 32 13.62 6.79 19.38
C ASP A 32 12.58 5.66 19.46
N GLN A 33 11.29 6.03 19.55
CA GLN A 33 10.17 5.10 19.45
C GLN A 33 9.76 4.85 17.99
N ASN A 34 10.46 3.93 17.32
CA ASN A 34 10.19 3.57 15.92
C ASN A 34 9.18 2.43 15.80
N PHE A 35 8.32 2.49 14.79
CA PHE A 35 7.46 1.38 14.35
C PHE A 35 7.59 1.17 12.84
N THR A 36 7.30 -0.04 12.37
CA THR A 36 7.37 -0.39 10.95
C THR A 36 6.03 -0.91 10.47
N VAL A 37 5.58 -0.42 9.31
CA VAL A 37 4.43 -0.95 8.59
C VAL A 37 4.96 -1.75 7.40
N HIS A 38 4.57 -3.02 7.32
CA HIS A 38 4.93 -3.89 6.21
C HIS A 38 3.78 -3.94 5.21
N LEU A 39 4.11 -3.71 3.94
CA LEU A 39 3.19 -3.78 2.81
C LEU A 39 3.71 -4.77 1.77
N LYS A 40 2.80 -5.34 0.99
CA LYS A 40 3.11 -6.14 -0.21
C LYS A 40 2.32 -5.60 -1.41
N HIS A 41 2.74 -5.92 -2.63
CA HIS A 41 1.93 -5.63 -3.81
C HIS A 41 0.66 -6.47 -3.82
N GLN A 42 -0.45 -5.84 -4.21
CA GLN A 42 -1.66 -6.55 -4.59
C GLN A 42 -1.41 -7.32 -5.89
N LEU A 43 -2.04 -8.49 -6.01
CA LEU A 43 -1.95 -9.32 -7.21
C LEU A 43 -3.35 -9.46 -7.81
N THR A 44 -3.49 -9.05 -9.07
CA THR A 44 -4.71 -9.23 -9.85
C THR A 44 -4.44 -10.28 -10.93
N PRO A 45 -5.13 -11.44 -10.91
CA PRO A 45 -4.96 -12.44 -11.96
C PRO A 45 -5.51 -11.90 -13.29
N VAL A 46 -4.78 -12.17 -14.37
CA VAL A 46 -5.21 -11.86 -15.75
C VAL A 46 -5.47 -13.16 -16.49
N ASN A 47 -6.58 -13.23 -17.23
CA ASN A 47 -6.96 -14.42 -17.98
C ASN A 47 -7.46 -14.05 -19.39
N PRO A 48 -7.32 -14.93 -20.39
CA PRO A 48 -7.75 -14.64 -21.77
C PRO A 48 -9.25 -14.33 -21.93
N THR A 49 -10.09 -14.81 -21.01
CA THR A 49 -11.54 -14.60 -21.03
C THR A 49 -11.97 -13.26 -20.43
N ASP A 50 -11.06 -12.56 -19.75
CA ASP A 50 -11.25 -11.22 -19.19
C ASP A 50 -9.98 -10.38 -19.47
N PRO A 51 -9.78 -10.00 -20.75
CA PRO A 51 -8.58 -9.31 -21.16
C PRO A 51 -8.54 -7.90 -20.59
N GLN A 52 -7.35 -7.47 -20.23
CA GLN A 52 -7.09 -6.14 -19.70
C GLN A 52 -6.41 -5.27 -20.76
N THR A 53 -6.69 -3.96 -20.74
CA THR A 53 -6.13 -3.01 -21.70
C THR A 53 -4.72 -2.58 -21.27
N PRO A 54 -3.67 -2.87 -22.06
CA PRO A 54 -2.30 -2.42 -21.75
C PRO A 54 -2.22 -0.91 -21.48
N GLY A 55 -1.54 -0.51 -20.42
CA GLY A 55 -1.40 0.90 -20.02
C GLY A 55 -2.64 1.55 -19.37
N ALA A 56 -3.80 0.87 -19.33
CA ALA A 56 -4.96 1.35 -18.57
C ALA A 56 -4.74 1.16 -17.06
N PRO A 57 -5.34 2.01 -16.20
CA PRO A 57 -5.23 1.86 -14.75
C PRO A 57 -5.88 0.55 -14.29
N ILE A 58 -5.27 -0.11 -13.31
CA ILE A 58 -5.82 -1.33 -12.68
C ILE A 58 -7.07 -0.97 -11.87
N ASN A 59 -7.06 0.18 -11.18
CA ASN A 59 -8.24 0.73 -10.49
C ASN A 59 -8.73 1.98 -11.25
N PRO A 60 -9.94 1.97 -11.85
CA PRO A 60 -10.48 3.12 -12.59
C PRO A 60 -10.62 4.39 -11.75
N ASP A 61 -10.84 4.28 -10.44
CA ASP A 61 -10.96 5.43 -9.53
C ASP A 61 -9.60 6.06 -9.19
N GLU A 62 -8.50 5.41 -9.57
CA GLU A 62 -7.12 5.86 -9.34
C GLU A 62 -6.36 5.90 -10.70
N PRO A 63 -6.65 6.89 -11.58
CA PRO A 63 -6.13 6.94 -12.94
C PRO A 63 -4.60 7.08 -13.03
N ASP A 64 -3.98 7.64 -11.99
CA ASP A 64 -2.54 7.78 -11.83
C ASP A 64 -1.90 6.62 -11.04
N GLY A 65 -2.70 5.62 -10.64
CA GLY A 65 -2.26 4.43 -9.93
C GLY A 65 -1.56 3.41 -10.84
N PRO A 66 -1.31 2.19 -10.32
CA PRO A 66 -0.74 1.09 -11.09
C PRO A 66 -1.52 0.82 -12.38
N LYS A 67 -0.79 0.56 -13.46
CA LYS A 67 -1.33 0.31 -14.80
C LYS A 67 -1.00 -1.09 -15.28
N TRP A 68 -1.84 -1.62 -16.16
CA TRP A 68 -1.56 -2.88 -16.83
C TRP A 68 -0.27 -2.80 -17.66
N PRO A 69 0.54 -3.87 -17.72
CA PRO A 69 1.77 -3.91 -18.51
C PRO A 69 1.54 -3.56 -19.99
N THR A 70 2.50 -2.85 -20.60
CA THR A 70 2.55 -2.52 -22.03
C THR A 70 3.36 -3.52 -22.83
#